data_AF-A0A2H6G452-F1
#
_entry.id   AF-A0A2H6G452-F1
#
_cell.length_a   1.000
_cell.length_b   1.000
_cell.length_c   1.000
_cell.angle_alpha   90.00
_cell.angle_beta   90.00
_cell.angle_gamma   90.00
#
_symmetry.space_group_name_H-M   'P 1'
#
loop_
_entity.id
_entity.type
_entity.pdbx_description
1 polymer ?
#
loop_
_entity_poly.entity_id
_entity_poly.type
_entity_poly.pdbx_seq_one_letter_code
_entity_poly.pdbx_strand_id
1 'polypeptide(L)'
;MNEIDADSQYRTLTPSQILSWVEHETQIMRLRSDLDVIPGGYMAAAIPVLVDWPASKPKGDQALIVLRNVNYGGNPFEKSTVLHSMRVSLDGLESVELTLVPFGEGGRLGPLQHVQLRFIFEPGKGPELLNLADTEIGADPRIPDLVFSWVSWRRPDVSWKFRTGMDDEAQVYWLSLRVFAGSQKFLEDVLEGRDWYSYPLRLPGGKKGLAELFMSTVTLGDGVARDTLAHMLAGGEEAWLKHIPPGDDAEQDIHHQWSELLKRIKTSDPQALEQVLLPPEQDTYHPLVRSCATLARHTVLLTVKRLIANGQNEGVILDKLPEPLLGTTEVWMKEFAHANLRGLFLRAPLALRYIMRHHEMLPTDIPAELDAAGLLQRRNGKRYSIHYSPKGTTPYGTAFFI
;
A
#
# COMPACT_ATOMS: atom_id res chain seq x y z
N MET A 1 8.01 -2.27 -41.49
CA MET A 1 6.77 -2.47 -40.72
C MET A 1 6.87 -1.48 -39.57
N ASN A 2 6.19 -0.35 -39.72
CA ASN A 2 6.46 0.87 -38.95
C ASN A 2 6.06 0.71 -37.47
N GLU A 3 6.89 1.23 -36.58
CA GLU A 3 6.60 1.53 -35.16
C GLU A 3 5.50 2.59 -35.06
N ILE A 4 4.28 2.23 -35.45
CA ILE A 4 3.10 3.02 -35.15
C ILE A 4 2.72 2.72 -33.70
N ASP A 5 3.19 3.59 -32.81
CA ASP A 5 2.42 4.15 -31.71
C ASP A 5 1.85 3.16 -30.67
N ALA A 6 2.74 2.53 -29.90
CA ALA A 6 2.37 1.82 -28.67
C ALA A 6 1.83 2.76 -27.57
N ASP A 7 1.97 4.08 -27.72
CA ASP A 7 1.44 5.10 -26.83
C ASP A 7 -0.01 5.53 -27.17
N SER A 8 -0.53 5.22 -28.37
CA SER A 8 -1.92 5.53 -28.75
C SER A 8 -3.01 4.79 -27.95
N GLN A 9 -2.65 3.70 -27.26
CA GLN A 9 -3.62 2.87 -26.52
C GLN A 9 -3.92 3.37 -25.10
N TYR A 10 -3.07 4.25 -24.56
CA TYR A 10 -3.18 4.72 -23.18
C TYR A 10 -3.62 6.19 -23.13
N ARG A 11 -4.36 6.53 -22.07
CA ARG A 11 -4.66 7.92 -21.73
C ARG A 11 -3.68 8.37 -20.66
N THR A 12 -2.68 9.15 -21.07
CA THR A 12 -1.72 9.77 -20.14
C THR A 12 -2.36 10.97 -19.45
N LEU A 13 -2.39 10.96 -18.11
CA LEU A 13 -2.83 12.10 -17.32
C LEU A 13 -1.85 13.26 -17.47
N THR A 14 -2.38 14.45 -17.70
CA THR A 14 -1.59 15.70 -17.82
C THR A 14 -1.09 16.16 -16.45
N PRO A 15 0.03 16.91 -16.38
CA PRO A 15 0.52 17.50 -15.13
C PRO A 15 -0.54 18.34 -14.43
N SER A 16 -1.33 19.13 -15.16
CA SER A 16 -2.43 19.92 -14.61
C SER A 16 -3.56 19.07 -14.01
N GLN A 17 -3.92 17.93 -14.62
CA GLN A 17 -4.88 16.97 -14.04
C GLN A 17 -4.36 16.34 -12.75
N ILE A 18 -3.06 16.07 -12.67
CA ILE A 18 -2.42 15.52 -11.46
C ILE A 18 -2.33 16.62 -10.38
N LEU A 19 -1.94 17.84 -10.76
CA LEU A 19 -1.86 18.99 -9.85
C LEU A 19 -3.22 19.36 -9.27
N SER A 20 -4.26 19.45 -10.11
CA SER A 20 -5.60 19.78 -9.63
C SER A 20 -6.04 18.78 -8.55
N TRP A 21 -5.70 17.52 -8.71
CA TRP A 21 -6.00 16.47 -7.76
C TRP A 21 -5.19 16.57 -6.46
N VAL A 22 -3.93 16.98 -6.54
CA VAL A 22 -3.09 17.24 -5.36
C VAL A 22 -3.58 18.48 -4.60
N GLU A 23 -4.13 19.48 -5.29
CA GLU A 23 -4.52 20.76 -4.71
C GLU A 23 -5.98 20.84 -4.23
N HIS A 24 -6.89 20.02 -4.78
CA HIS A 24 -8.32 20.09 -4.46
C HIS A 24 -8.81 18.93 -3.58
N GLU A 25 -9.17 19.26 -2.35
CA GLU A 25 -9.56 18.26 -1.33
C GLU A 25 -10.78 17.41 -1.67
N THR A 26 -11.68 17.94 -2.49
CA THR A 26 -12.97 17.33 -2.83
C THR A 26 -12.96 16.65 -4.20
N GLN A 27 -11.85 16.69 -4.94
CA GLN A 27 -11.78 16.10 -6.27
C GLN A 27 -11.80 14.57 -6.19
N ILE A 28 -12.67 13.96 -7.01
CA ILE A 28 -12.77 12.50 -7.17
C ILE A 28 -12.14 12.12 -8.50
N MET A 29 -11.27 11.11 -8.51
CA MET A 29 -10.71 10.58 -9.74
C MET A 29 -11.36 9.26 -10.12
N ARG A 30 -11.92 9.19 -11.32
CA ARG A 30 -12.39 7.94 -11.92
C ARG A 30 -11.39 7.52 -12.98
N LEU A 31 -10.74 6.40 -12.73
CA LEU A 31 -9.63 5.90 -13.52
C LEU A 31 -9.97 4.52 -14.11
N ARG A 32 -9.45 4.26 -15.29
CA ARG A 32 -9.43 2.97 -15.98
C ARG A 32 -8.09 2.31 -15.73
N SER A 33 -8.08 1.22 -14.98
CA SER A 33 -6.86 0.48 -14.63
C SER A 33 -6.13 -0.09 -15.86
N ASP A 34 -6.82 -0.27 -16.98
CA ASP A 34 -6.23 -0.75 -18.23
C ASP A 34 -5.82 0.34 -19.22
N LEU A 35 -6.21 1.60 -18.99
CA LEU A 35 -6.02 2.69 -19.97
C LEU A 35 -5.31 3.90 -19.39
N ASP A 36 -5.59 4.26 -18.14
CA ASP A 36 -5.11 5.51 -17.56
C ASP A 36 -3.73 5.33 -16.96
N VAL A 37 -2.79 6.15 -17.43
CA VAL A 37 -1.41 6.14 -16.97
C VAL A 37 -0.99 7.51 -16.48
N ILE A 38 -0.11 7.55 -15.49
CA ILE A 38 0.62 8.77 -15.14
C ILE A 38 1.77 8.97 -16.14
N PRO A 39 2.35 10.18 -16.25
CA PRO A 39 3.59 10.37 -16.96
C PRO A 39 4.65 9.33 -16.54
N GLY A 40 5.27 8.67 -17.51
CA GLY A 40 6.10 7.47 -17.30
C GLY A 40 5.39 6.14 -17.62
N GLY A 41 4.09 6.14 -17.91
CA GLY A 41 3.35 4.98 -18.45
C GLY A 41 2.80 4.02 -17.40
N TYR A 42 2.94 4.33 -16.11
CA TYR A 42 2.48 3.47 -15.02
C TYR A 42 1.00 3.69 -14.71
N MET A 43 0.31 2.61 -14.32
CA MET A 43 -1.14 2.63 -14.11
C MET A 43 -1.55 3.68 -13.06
N ALA A 44 -2.26 4.72 -13.48
CA ALA A 44 -2.72 5.77 -12.57
C ALA A 44 -3.62 5.21 -11.47
N ALA A 45 -4.40 4.17 -11.80
CA ALA A 45 -5.25 3.47 -10.84
C ALA A 45 -4.50 2.78 -9.71
N ALA A 46 -3.16 2.64 -9.77
CA ALA A 46 -2.28 2.12 -8.71
C ALA A 46 -1.37 3.19 -8.08
N ILE A 47 -1.62 4.48 -8.32
CA ILE A 47 -0.88 5.56 -7.67
C ILE A 47 -0.89 5.39 -6.12
N PRO A 48 0.25 5.57 -5.43
CA PRO A 48 0.32 5.37 -3.99
C PRO A 48 -0.52 6.36 -3.20
N VAL A 49 -0.86 6.01 -1.96
CA VAL A 49 -1.44 6.95 -0.98
C VAL A 49 -0.45 8.08 -0.70
N LEU A 50 -0.96 9.30 -0.56
CA LEU A 50 -0.19 10.44 -0.06
C LEU A 50 -0.85 11.01 1.19
N VAL A 51 -0.05 11.58 2.07
CA VAL A 51 -0.55 12.33 3.23
C VAL A 51 -0.51 13.82 2.88
N ASP A 52 -1.63 14.50 3.08
CA ASP A 52 -1.64 15.96 3.06
C ASP A 52 -1.23 16.47 4.45
N TRP A 53 0.08 16.63 4.63
CA TRP A 53 0.63 17.10 5.91
C TRP A 53 0.15 18.51 6.30
N PRO A 54 0.09 19.51 5.39
CA PRO A 54 -0.49 20.82 5.70
C PRO A 54 -1.93 20.77 6.19
N ALA A 55 -2.76 19.87 5.63
CA ALA A 55 -4.16 19.69 6.07
C ALA A 55 -4.30 18.76 7.28
N SER A 56 -3.22 18.10 7.71
CA SER A 56 -3.20 17.16 8.83
C SER A 56 -2.83 17.82 10.16
N LYS A 57 -3.26 17.21 11.27
CA LYS A 57 -2.85 17.56 12.64
C LYS A 57 -2.46 16.27 13.37
N PRO A 58 -1.23 15.76 13.19
CA PRO A 58 -0.86 14.41 13.66
C PRO A 58 -0.70 14.29 15.18
N LYS A 59 -0.77 15.40 15.93
CA LYS A 59 -0.54 15.46 17.39
C LYS A 59 -1.67 16.22 18.09
N GLY A 60 -1.86 15.92 19.37
CA GLY A 60 -2.85 16.56 20.24
C GLY A 60 -4.14 15.75 20.40
N ASP A 61 -5.09 16.28 21.16
CA ASP A 61 -6.31 15.57 21.56
C ASP A 61 -7.30 15.35 20.40
N GLN A 62 -7.17 16.13 19.32
CA GLN A 62 -7.95 16.01 18.09
C GLN A 62 -7.05 15.65 16.91
N ALA A 63 -6.17 14.66 17.11
CA ALA A 63 -5.23 14.25 16.08
C ALA A 63 -5.95 13.68 14.86
N LEU A 64 -5.65 14.24 13.69
CA LEU A 64 -6.25 13.85 12.42
C LEU A 64 -5.20 13.78 11.31
N ILE A 65 -5.44 12.90 10.34
CA ILE A 65 -4.63 12.74 9.13
C ILE A 65 -5.52 12.85 7.91
N VAL A 66 -5.09 13.63 6.92
CA VAL A 66 -5.74 13.71 5.61
C VAL A 66 -4.99 12.81 4.64
N LEU A 67 -5.68 11.75 4.19
CA LEU A 67 -5.17 10.83 3.19
C LEU A 67 -5.70 11.20 1.81
N ARG A 68 -4.82 11.17 0.83
CA ARG A 68 -5.11 11.27 -0.59
C ARG A 68 -5.04 9.88 -1.21
N ASN A 69 -5.80 9.68 -2.28
CA ASN A 69 -5.63 8.54 -3.20
C ASN A 69 -6.20 7.23 -2.61
N VAL A 70 -7.18 7.34 -1.72
CA VAL A 70 -7.86 6.18 -1.14
C VAL A 70 -8.79 5.59 -2.19
N ASN A 71 -8.63 4.30 -2.48
CA ASN A 71 -9.54 3.57 -3.34
C ASN A 71 -10.84 3.27 -2.59
N TYR A 72 -11.88 4.05 -2.86
CA TYR A 72 -13.18 3.90 -2.22
C TYR A 72 -14.16 3.07 -3.04
N GLY A 73 -13.95 2.95 -4.35
CA GLY A 73 -14.90 2.28 -5.22
C GLY A 73 -14.36 2.02 -6.61
N GLY A 74 -15.23 1.53 -7.48
CA GLY A 74 -14.88 1.13 -8.83
C GLY A 74 -15.61 -0.14 -9.21
N ASN A 75 -15.53 -0.50 -10.49
CA ASN A 75 -16.09 -1.73 -10.99
C ASN A 75 -14.95 -2.59 -11.57
N PRO A 76 -14.56 -3.68 -10.88
CA PRO A 76 -13.50 -4.58 -11.34
C PRO A 76 -13.77 -5.17 -12.73
N PHE A 77 -15.03 -5.40 -13.10
CA PHE A 77 -15.39 -5.91 -14.43
C PHE A 77 -15.18 -4.88 -15.54
N GLU A 78 -15.42 -3.61 -15.22
CA GLU A 78 -15.11 -2.49 -16.12
C GLU A 78 -13.67 -2.01 -15.95
N LYS A 79 -12.89 -2.63 -15.07
CA LYS A 79 -11.55 -2.18 -14.68
C LYS A 79 -11.51 -0.70 -14.31
N SER A 80 -12.57 -0.22 -13.65
CA SER A 80 -12.63 1.16 -13.16
C SER A 80 -12.27 1.21 -11.68
N THR A 81 -11.56 2.26 -11.28
CA THR A 81 -11.15 2.56 -9.91
C THR A 81 -11.50 4.01 -9.58
N VAL A 82 -11.98 4.26 -8.37
CA VAL A 82 -12.36 5.59 -7.90
C VAL A 82 -11.52 5.97 -6.70
N LEU A 83 -10.72 7.02 -6.84
CA LEU A 83 -9.82 7.52 -5.80
C LEU A 83 -10.41 8.78 -5.15
N HIS A 84 -10.41 8.79 -3.82
CA HIS A 84 -10.94 9.86 -2.96
C HIS A 84 -9.88 10.38 -2.00
N SER A 85 -10.18 11.53 -1.41
CA SER A 85 -9.50 12.04 -0.22
C SER A 85 -10.34 11.82 1.02
N MET A 86 -9.70 11.50 2.14
CA MET A 86 -10.37 11.19 3.40
C MET A 86 -9.70 11.88 4.58
N ARG A 87 -10.51 12.30 5.55
CA ARG A 87 -10.06 12.75 6.86
C ARG A 87 -10.20 11.62 7.86
N VAL A 88 -9.11 11.25 8.50
CA VAL A 88 -9.04 10.16 9.47
C VAL A 88 -8.78 10.74 10.86
N SER A 89 -9.71 10.51 11.79
CA SER A 89 -9.49 10.85 13.20
C SER A 89 -8.79 9.69 13.91
N LEU A 90 -7.65 9.95 14.54
CA LEU A 90 -6.85 8.88 15.17
C LEU A 90 -7.48 8.33 16.45
N ASP A 91 -8.34 9.11 17.12
CA ASP A 91 -9.09 8.68 18.31
C ASP A 91 -10.22 7.69 17.99
N GLY A 92 -10.63 7.65 16.72
CA GLY A 92 -11.64 6.75 16.17
C GLY A 92 -11.14 5.33 15.93
N LEU A 93 -9.83 5.06 16.03
CA LEU A 93 -9.28 3.71 15.87
C LEU A 93 -9.75 2.78 16.98
N GLU A 94 -10.41 1.68 16.61
CA GLU A 94 -10.91 0.65 17.53
C GLU A 94 -9.94 -0.54 17.58
N SER A 95 -9.51 -1.02 16.42
CA SER A 95 -8.62 -2.18 16.32
C SER A 95 -7.90 -2.22 14.98
N VAL A 96 -6.96 -3.14 14.86
CA VAL A 96 -6.22 -3.39 13.63
C VAL A 96 -5.99 -4.90 13.47
N GLU A 97 -6.14 -5.38 12.24
CA GLU A 97 -5.93 -6.77 11.86
C GLU A 97 -4.77 -6.89 10.88
N LEU A 98 -3.92 -7.88 11.10
CA LEU A 98 -3.05 -8.40 10.04
C LEU A 98 -3.84 -9.41 9.22
N THR A 99 -4.05 -9.14 7.95
CA THR A 99 -4.87 -9.98 7.08
C THR A 99 -4.03 -10.63 6.00
N LEU A 100 -4.11 -11.96 5.92
CA LEU A 100 -3.48 -12.78 4.89
C LEU A 100 -4.52 -13.14 3.81
N VAL A 101 -4.19 -12.91 2.54
CA VAL A 101 -5.06 -13.16 1.37
C VAL A 101 -4.32 -14.07 0.37
N PRO A 102 -4.61 -15.37 0.33
CA PRO A 102 -3.91 -16.32 -0.54
C PRO A 102 -4.21 -16.12 -2.03
N PHE A 103 -3.21 -16.29 -2.91
CA PHE A 103 -3.34 -16.11 -4.36
C PHE A 103 -3.81 -17.34 -5.16
N GLY A 104 -4.14 -18.47 -4.52
CA GLY A 104 -4.53 -19.69 -5.24
C GLY A 104 -4.79 -20.92 -4.36
N GLU A 105 -4.64 -22.12 -4.95
CA GLU A 105 -4.84 -23.40 -4.27
C GLU A 105 -3.93 -23.54 -3.03
N GLY A 106 -4.47 -24.09 -1.94
CA GLY A 106 -3.79 -24.22 -0.64
C GLY A 106 -4.29 -23.26 0.46
N GLY A 107 -5.14 -22.28 0.12
CA GLY A 107 -5.79 -21.40 1.11
C GLY A 107 -4.77 -20.72 2.03
N ARG A 108 -5.05 -20.64 3.34
CA ARG A 108 -4.15 -20.00 4.33
C ARG A 108 -2.71 -20.57 4.34
N LEU A 109 -2.47 -21.77 3.81
CA LEU A 109 -1.15 -22.41 3.77
C LEU A 109 -0.48 -22.30 2.39
N GLY A 110 -1.10 -21.58 1.45
CA GLY A 110 -0.53 -21.36 0.12
C GLY A 110 0.80 -20.58 0.20
N PRO A 111 1.77 -20.87 -0.68
CA PRO A 111 3.11 -20.27 -0.63
C PRO A 111 3.15 -18.80 -1.06
N LEU A 112 2.12 -18.33 -1.79
CA LEU A 112 1.99 -16.95 -2.22
C LEU A 112 0.72 -16.36 -1.61
N GLN A 113 0.92 -15.33 -0.79
CA GLN A 113 -0.16 -14.62 -0.13
C GLN A 113 0.12 -13.14 -0.17
N HIS A 114 -0.94 -12.37 -0.29
CA HIS A 114 -0.91 -10.96 0.01
C HIS A 114 -1.05 -10.75 1.52
N VAL A 115 -0.37 -9.74 2.06
CA VAL A 115 -0.50 -9.37 3.48
C VAL A 115 -0.85 -7.89 3.55
N GLN A 116 -1.88 -7.58 4.32
CA GLN A 116 -2.41 -6.22 4.45
C GLN A 116 -2.74 -5.90 5.91
N LEU A 117 -2.74 -4.61 6.24
CA LEU A 117 -3.16 -4.11 7.55
C LEU A 117 -4.55 -3.49 7.41
N ARG A 118 -5.51 -3.99 8.16
CA ARG A 118 -6.89 -3.49 8.18
C ARG A 118 -7.12 -2.73 9.48
N PHE A 119 -7.31 -1.42 9.39
CA PHE A 119 -7.64 -0.55 10.52
C PHE A 119 -9.14 -0.39 10.61
N ILE A 120 -9.71 -0.73 11.76
CA ILE A 120 -11.15 -0.73 12.04
C ILE A 120 -11.44 0.43 12.99
N PHE A 121 -12.50 1.17 12.70
CA PHE A 121 -12.88 2.37 13.44
C PHE A 121 -14.15 2.15 14.25
N GLU A 122 -14.25 2.87 15.37
CA GLU A 122 -15.44 2.89 16.22
C GLU A 122 -16.65 3.36 15.38
N PRO A 123 -17.85 2.79 15.60
CA PRO A 123 -19.06 3.23 14.92
C PRO A 123 -19.26 4.74 15.04
N GLY A 124 -19.46 5.42 13.89
CA GLY A 124 -19.62 6.87 13.82
C GLY A 124 -18.33 7.70 13.88
N LYS A 125 -17.15 7.07 14.02
CA LYS A 125 -15.83 7.74 13.99
C LYS A 125 -14.92 7.28 12.86
N GLY A 126 -15.51 6.63 11.86
CA GLY A 126 -14.81 6.22 10.65
C GLY A 126 -14.24 7.40 9.86
N PRO A 127 -13.24 7.16 8.99
CA PRO A 127 -12.74 8.14 8.05
C PRO A 127 -13.84 8.77 7.22
N GLU A 128 -13.81 10.08 7.09
CA GLU A 128 -14.82 10.87 6.39
C GLU A 128 -14.34 11.22 4.98
N LEU A 129 -15.17 10.90 3.98
CA LEU A 129 -14.96 11.32 2.60
C LEU A 129 -15.09 12.84 2.46
N LEU A 130 -13.99 13.52 2.10
CA LEU A 130 -13.95 14.99 2.05
C LEU A 130 -14.91 15.59 1.02
N ASN A 131 -15.17 14.88 -0.07
CA ASN A 131 -16.12 15.33 -1.10
C ASN A 131 -17.59 15.20 -0.67
N LEU A 132 -17.90 14.49 0.42
CA LEU A 132 -19.24 14.28 0.94
C LEU A 132 -19.49 14.94 2.30
N ALA A 133 -18.43 15.36 3.01
CA ALA A 133 -18.50 15.90 4.36
C ALA A 133 -19.51 17.05 4.54
N ASP A 134 -19.68 17.88 3.50
CA ASP A 134 -20.57 19.05 3.52
C ASP A 134 -21.83 18.88 2.64
N THR A 135 -22.11 17.66 2.17
CA THR A 135 -23.25 17.42 1.28
C THR A 135 -24.53 17.13 2.07
N GLU A 136 -25.63 17.81 1.75
CA GLU A 136 -26.97 17.56 2.33
C GLU A 136 -27.55 16.18 1.94
N ILE A 137 -26.82 15.41 1.13
CA ILE A 137 -27.22 14.09 0.67
C ILE A 137 -27.03 13.16 1.87
N GLY A 138 -28.13 12.74 2.50
CA GLY A 138 -28.16 11.98 3.77
C GLY A 138 -27.50 10.58 3.80
N ALA A 139 -26.46 10.34 3.01
CA ALA A 139 -25.57 9.20 3.14
C ALA A 139 -24.47 9.51 4.17
N ASP A 140 -24.23 8.60 5.11
CA ASP A 140 -23.10 8.73 6.05
C ASP A 140 -21.79 8.73 5.25
N PRO A 141 -21.00 9.82 5.27
CA PRO A 141 -19.76 9.93 4.51
C PRO A 141 -18.63 9.09 5.12
N ARG A 142 -18.89 8.41 6.25
CA ARG A 142 -17.90 7.65 7.01
C ARG A 142 -17.80 6.21 6.53
N ILE A 143 -16.58 5.69 6.54
CA ILE A 143 -16.30 4.28 6.26
C ILE A 143 -15.86 3.55 7.53
N PRO A 144 -16.25 2.28 7.72
CA PRO A 144 -15.96 1.57 8.97
C PRO A 144 -14.50 1.13 9.10
N ASP A 145 -13.77 1.02 7.99
CA ASP A 145 -12.40 0.49 7.97
C ASP A 145 -11.59 0.91 6.74
N LEU A 146 -10.27 0.91 6.92
CA LEU A 146 -9.28 1.13 5.87
C LEU A 146 -8.33 -0.06 5.78
N VAL A 147 -8.03 -0.47 4.55
CA VAL A 147 -7.07 -1.55 4.27
C VAL A 147 -5.84 -0.97 3.59
N PHE A 148 -4.70 -1.15 4.24
CA PHE A 148 -3.39 -0.72 3.78
C PHE A 148 -2.64 -1.90 3.19
N SER A 149 -2.18 -1.75 1.96
CA SER A 149 -1.64 -2.85 1.17
C SER A 149 -0.50 -2.35 0.29
N TRP A 150 0.71 -2.87 0.50
CA TRP A 150 1.83 -2.63 -0.41
C TRP A 150 1.67 -3.46 -1.67
N VAL A 151 1.77 -2.83 -2.84
CA VAL A 151 1.58 -3.49 -4.14
C VAL A 151 2.74 -3.19 -5.08
N SER A 152 2.85 -4.03 -6.10
CA SER A 152 3.72 -3.81 -7.25
C SER A 152 3.07 -2.86 -8.24
N TRP A 153 3.47 -1.59 -8.21
CA TRP A 153 3.03 -0.59 -9.16
C TRP A 153 3.77 -0.75 -10.50
N ARG A 154 3.01 -0.83 -11.58
CA ARG A 154 3.48 -1.25 -12.90
C ARG A 154 2.63 -0.67 -14.01
N ARG A 155 3.09 -0.81 -15.25
CA ARG A 155 2.32 -0.46 -16.46
C ARG A 155 1.10 -1.39 -16.64
N PRO A 156 0.01 -0.93 -17.29
CA PRO A 156 -1.20 -1.74 -17.49
C PRO A 156 -0.98 -3.03 -18.30
N ASP A 157 -0.08 -3.02 -19.28
CA ASP A 157 0.29 -4.17 -20.14
C ASP A 157 1.17 -5.21 -19.44
N VAL A 158 1.72 -4.89 -18.27
CA VAL A 158 2.65 -5.77 -17.57
C VAL A 158 1.89 -6.59 -16.51
N SER A 159 1.74 -7.89 -16.78
CA SER A 159 1.26 -8.84 -15.78
C SER A 159 2.29 -9.01 -14.64
N TRP A 160 1.79 -9.24 -13.43
CA TRP A 160 2.66 -9.57 -12.30
C TRP A 160 3.24 -10.99 -12.46
N LYS A 161 4.55 -11.12 -12.28
CA LYS A 161 5.28 -12.40 -12.32
C LYS A 161 6.28 -12.43 -11.19
N PHE A 162 6.19 -13.42 -10.30
CA PHE A 162 7.11 -13.62 -9.18
C PHE A 162 8.57 -13.52 -9.63
N ARG A 163 8.93 -14.25 -10.67
CA ARG A 163 10.30 -14.33 -11.19
C ARG A 163 10.82 -12.99 -11.72
N THR A 164 9.97 -12.18 -12.37
CA THR A 164 10.36 -10.85 -12.84
C THR A 164 10.63 -9.91 -11.67
N GLY A 165 9.84 -10.00 -10.60
CA GLY A 165 10.05 -9.17 -9.41
C GLY A 165 11.31 -9.51 -8.61
N MET A 166 11.99 -10.62 -8.89
CA MET A 166 13.25 -10.98 -8.24
C MET A 166 14.45 -10.14 -8.74
N ASP A 167 14.25 -9.41 -9.85
CA ASP A 167 15.21 -8.43 -10.35
C ASP A 167 14.67 -7.02 -10.11
N ASP A 168 15.15 -6.41 -9.03
CA ASP A 168 14.82 -5.06 -8.64
C ASP A 168 15.56 -3.99 -9.45
N GLU A 169 16.70 -4.33 -10.08
CA GLU A 169 17.43 -3.41 -10.97
C GLU A 169 16.67 -3.16 -12.28
N ALA A 170 15.84 -4.11 -12.71
CA ALA A 170 15.01 -3.95 -13.89
C ALA A 170 13.87 -2.92 -13.71
N GLN A 171 13.60 -2.46 -12.48
CA GLN A 171 12.60 -1.43 -12.14
C GLN A 171 11.22 -1.64 -12.80
N VAL A 172 10.84 -2.92 -12.99
CA VAL A 172 9.56 -3.30 -13.59
C VAL A 172 8.40 -3.06 -12.62
N TYR A 173 8.66 -3.24 -11.32
CA TYR A 173 7.68 -3.11 -10.25
C TYR A 173 8.16 -2.09 -9.22
N TRP A 174 7.55 -0.91 -9.22
CA TRP A 174 7.74 0.07 -8.17
C TRP A 174 6.95 -0.33 -6.92
N LEU A 175 7.48 0.04 -5.76
CA LEU A 175 6.78 -0.18 -4.50
C LEU A 175 5.72 0.91 -4.31
N SER A 176 4.50 0.51 -3.97
CA SER A 176 3.42 1.47 -3.72
C SER A 176 2.58 1.02 -2.53
N LEU A 177 2.47 1.85 -1.49
CA LEU A 177 1.44 1.66 -0.48
C LEU A 177 0.11 2.16 -1.02
N ARG A 178 -0.89 1.29 -1.02
CA ARG A 178 -2.26 1.60 -1.42
C ARG A 178 -3.18 1.52 -0.23
N VAL A 179 -4.15 2.43 -0.18
CA VAL A 179 -5.20 2.45 0.84
C VAL A 179 -6.54 2.24 0.15
N PHE A 180 -7.36 1.39 0.73
CA PHE A 180 -8.67 1.03 0.22
C PHE A 180 -9.71 1.19 1.32
N ALA A 181 -10.93 1.56 0.96
CA ALA A 181 -12.09 1.22 1.78
C ALA A 181 -12.16 -0.31 1.90
N GLY A 182 -12.38 -0.82 3.12
CA GLY A 182 -12.33 -2.25 3.35
C GLY A 182 -13.32 -3.03 2.49
N SER A 183 -14.53 -2.51 2.31
CA SER A 183 -15.58 -3.11 1.48
C SER A 183 -15.13 -3.30 0.04
N GLN A 184 -14.56 -2.26 -0.58
CA GLN A 184 -14.04 -2.32 -1.94
C GLN A 184 -12.93 -3.36 -2.07
N LYS A 185 -11.96 -3.37 -1.14
CA LYS A 185 -10.86 -4.34 -1.19
C LYS A 185 -11.34 -5.78 -1.00
N PHE A 186 -12.29 -6.00 -0.10
CA PHE A 186 -12.86 -7.32 0.12
C PHE A 186 -13.66 -7.81 -1.09
N LEU A 187 -14.44 -6.94 -1.73
CA LEU A 187 -15.14 -7.25 -2.98
C LEU A 187 -14.15 -7.66 -4.08
N GLU A 188 -13.09 -6.87 -4.31
CA GLU A 188 -12.05 -7.19 -5.29
C GLU A 188 -11.42 -8.56 -5.04
N ASP A 189 -11.03 -8.86 -3.80
CA ASP A 189 -10.42 -10.15 -3.46
C ASP A 189 -11.41 -11.32 -3.63
N VAL A 190 -12.68 -11.14 -3.23
CA VAL A 190 -13.72 -12.15 -3.38
C VAL A 190 -14.03 -12.46 -4.85
N LEU A 191 -14.07 -11.44 -5.71
CA LEU A 191 -14.27 -11.63 -7.15
C LEU A 191 -13.12 -12.41 -7.79
N GLU A 192 -11.93 -12.32 -7.20
CA GLU A 192 -10.76 -13.13 -7.58
C GLU A 192 -10.70 -14.48 -6.84
N GLY A 193 -11.75 -14.85 -6.11
CA GLY A 193 -11.88 -16.12 -5.40
C GLY A 193 -11.03 -16.23 -4.14
N ARG A 194 -10.67 -15.11 -3.51
CA ARG A 194 -9.75 -15.06 -2.37
C ARG A 194 -10.46 -14.72 -1.08
N ASP A 195 -10.22 -15.56 -0.08
CA ASP A 195 -10.69 -15.35 1.29
C ASP A 195 -9.67 -14.57 2.12
N TRP A 196 -10.13 -13.95 3.20
CA TRP A 196 -9.26 -13.26 4.16
C TRP A 196 -9.08 -14.08 5.43
N TYR A 197 -7.84 -14.18 5.89
CA TYR A 197 -7.48 -14.74 7.19
C TYR A 197 -6.89 -13.63 8.06
N SER A 198 -7.74 -13.04 8.90
CA SER A 198 -7.40 -11.91 9.76
C SER A 198 -6.94 -12.35 11.15
N TYR A 199 -5.91 -11.66 11.65
CA TYR A 199 -5.36 -11.82 12.99
C TYR A 199 -5.40 -10.47 13.70
N PRO A 200 -6.30 -10.26 14.67
CA PRO A 200 -6.35 -9.01 15.42
C PRO A 200 -5.05 -8.80 16.20
N LEU A 201 -4.44 -7.64 16.00
CA LEU A 201 -3.22 -7.26 16.72
C LEU A 201 -3.54 -6.84 18.15
N ARG A 202 -2.55 -7.03 19.01
CA ARG A 202 -2.50 -6.55 20.39
C ARG A 202 -1.23 -5.73 20.54
N LEU A 203 -1.33 -4.44 20.26
CA LEU A 203 -0.22 -3.50 20.42
C LEU A 203 -0.11 -3.04 21.89
N PRO A 204 1.11 -2.77 22.40
CA PRO A 204 1.26 -2.00 23.63
C PRO A 204 0.71 -0.57 23.42
N GLY A 205 0.35 0.11 24.50
CA GLY A 205 -0.26 1.44 24.52
C GLY A 205 -1.76 1.48 24.19
N GLY A 206 -2.42 0.36 23.94
CA GLY A 206 -3.84 0.31 23.58
C GLY A 206 -4.16 1.20 22.38
N LYS A 207 -5.09 2.16 22.54
CA LYS A 207 -5.42 3.15 21.49
C LYS A 207 -4.23 3.98 21.02
N LYS A 208 -3.30 4.32 21.91
CA LYS A 208 -2.07 5.04 21.53
C LYS A 208 -1.19 4.17 20.63
N GLY A 209 -1.16 2.86 20.89
CA GLY A 209 -0.48 1.89 20.03
C GLY A 209 -1.10 1.81 18.64
N LEU A 210 -2.43 1.80 18.55
CA LEU A 210 -3.15 1.82 17.27
C LEU A 210 -2.83 3.09 16.46
N ALA A 211 -2.86 4.25 17.12
CA ALA A 211 -2.51 5.52 16.51
C ALA A 211 -1.05 5.53 16.02
N GLU A 212 -0.09 5.04 16.83
CA GLU A 212 1.31 4.94 16.41
C GLU A 212 1.50 3.99 15.22
N LEU A 213 0.77 2.86 15.16
CA LEU A 213 0.83 1.95 14.02
C LEU A 213 0.28 2.61 12.76
N PHE A 214 -0.87 3.26 12.86
CA PHE A 214 -1.48 3.99 11.76
C PHE A 214 -0.50 5.05 11.25
N MET A 215 0.04 5.84 12.16
CA MET A 215 1.02 6.88 11.85
C MET A 215 2.30 6.33 11.21
N SER A 216 2.85 5.24 11.74
CA SER A 216 4.03 4.59 11.15
C SER A 216 3.73 4.08 9.74
N THR A 217 2.53 3.56 9.51
CA THR A 217 2.09 3.04 8.22
C THR A 217 1.97 4.17 7.18
N VAL A 218 1.26 5.27 7.51
CA VAL A 218 1.06 6.38 6.57
C VAL A 218 2.36 7.16 6.32
N THR A 219 3.21 7.32 7.34
CA THR A 219 4.49 8.04 7.19
C THR A 219 5.46 7.27 6.31
N LEU A 220 5.58 5.95 6.53
CA LEU A 220 6.38 5.07 5.67
C LEU A 220 5.85 5.06 4.23
N GLY A 221 4.53 4.94 4.08
CA GLY A 221 3.87 4.96 2.78
C GLY A 221 4.09 6.25 2.00
N ASP A 222 3.89 7.40 2.65
CA ASP A 222 4.07 8.73 2.05
C ASP A 222 5.53 8.99 1.66
N GLY A 223 6.48 8.62 2.51
CA GLY A 223 7.91 8.73 2.20
C GLY A 223 8.28 7.96 0.93
N VAL A 224 7.95 6.66 0.88
CA VAL A 224 8.19 5.82 -0.30
C VAL A 224 7.45 6.37 -1.52
N ALA A 225 6.19 6.78 -1.37
CA ALA A 225 5.40 7.32 -2.46
C ALA A 225 6.05 8.54 -3.09
N ARG A 226 6.55 9.49 -2.28
CA ARG A 226 7.18 10.72 -2.77
C ARG A 226 8.50 10.45 -3.47
N ASP A 227 9.31 9.55 -2.93
CA ASP A 227 10.58 9.16 -3.56
C ASP A 227 10.32 8.44 -4.90
N THR A 228 9.43 7.45 -4.90
CA THR A 228 9.03 6.73 -6.12
C THR A 228 8.44 7.68 -7.17
N LEU A 229 7.51 8.56 -6.79
CA LEU A 229 6.94 9.55 -7.70
C LEU A 229 7.99 10.53 -8.22
N ALA A 230 8.90 11.01 -7.37
CA ALA A 230 9.97 11.91 -7.78
C ALA A 230 10.92 11.23 -8.78
N HIS A 231 11.29 9.97 -8.55
CA HIS A 231 12.12 9.19 -9.48
C HIS A 231 11.41 8.92 -10.81
N MET A 232 10.15 8.49 -10.76
CA MET A 232 9.36 8.23 -11.98
C MET A 232 9.16 9.49 -12.83
N LEU A 233 8.93 10.64 -12.17
CA LEU A 233 8.78 11.91 -12.86
C LEU A 233 10.13 12.53 -13.29
N ALA A 234 11.26 12.13 -12.72
CA ALA A 234 12.57 12.66 -13.11
C ALA A 234 12.95 12.37 -14.59
N GLY A 235 12.25 11.47 -15.29
CA GLY A 235 12.34 11.27 -16.75
C GLY A 235 11.02 11.46 -17.51
N GLY A 236 9.93 11.76 -16.80
CA GLY A 236 8.60 11.89 -17.39
C GLY A 236 8.42 13.16 -18.23
N GLU A 237 9.14 14.24 -17.88
CA GLU A 237 9.07 15.53 -18.55
C GLU A 237 9.52 15.42 -20.00
N GLU A 238 10.71 14.87 -20.24
CA GLU A 238 11.26 14.69 -21.60
C GLU A 238 10.39 13.75 -22.45
N ALA A 239 9.82 12.70 -21.84
CA ALA A 239 8.91 11.79 -22.53
C ALA A 239 7.61 12.48 -22.94
N TRP A 240 7.08 13.33 -22.07
CA TRP A 240 5.84 14.06 -22.30
C TRP A 240 6.03 15.18 -23.33
N LEU A 241 7.15 15.93 -23.25
CA LEU A 241 7.50 16.99 -24.22
C LEU A 241 7.60 16.49 -25.67
N LYS A 242 8.06 15.24 -25.87
CA LYS A 242 8.14 14.61 -27.20
C LYS A 242 6.78 14.42 -27.90
N HIS A 243 5.66 14.51 -27.16
CA HIS A 243 4.31 14.19 -27.64
C HIS A 243 3.34 15.37 -27.59
N ILE A 244 3.82 16.60 -27.30
CA ILE A 244 2.99 17.81 -27.29
C ILE A 244 2.68 18.26 -28.73
N PRO A 245 1.44 18.64 -29.06
CA PRO A 245 1.15 19.41 -30.27
C PRO A 245 1.90 20.77 -30.23
N PRO A 246 2.55 21.20 -31.32
CA PRO A 246 3.38 22.41 -31.30
C PRO A 246 2.58 23.69 -31.03
N GLY A 247 3.08 24.51 -30.10
CA GLY A 247 2.61 25.87 -29.80
C GLY A 247 3.52 26.56 -28.78
N ASP A 248 4.02 27.76 -29.10
CA ASP A 248 5.08 28.46 -28.36
C ASP A 248 4.70 28.86 -26.91
N ASP A 249 3.41 28.97 -26.59
CA ASP A 249 2.91 29.29 -25.24
C ASP A 249 2.65 28.05 -24.36
N ALA A 250 2.60 26.85 -24.95
CA ALA A 250 2.27 25.63 -24.23
C ALA A 250 3.48 25.07 -23.45
N GLU A 251 4.68 25.11 -24.04
CA GLU A 251 5.87 24.45 -23.48
C GLU A 251 6.35 25.09 -22.17
N GLN A 252 6.33 26.42 -22.05
CA GLN A 252 6.71 27.13 -20.81
C GLN A 252 5.70 26.90 -19.67
N ASP A 253 4.40 26.83 -19.99
CA ASP A 253 3.34 26.51 -19.02
C ASP A 253 3.49 25.07 -18.50
N ILE A 254 3.87 24.14 -19.37
CA ILE A 254 4.11 22.73 -19.03
C ILE A 254 5.33 22.57 -18.11
N HIS A 255 6.45 23.24 -18.41
CA HIS A 255 7.63 23.23 -17.52
C HIS A 255 7.31 23.79 -16.13
N HIS A 256 6.50 24.86 -16.07
CA HIS A 256 6.06 25.44 -14.81
C HIS A 256 5.17 24.46 -14.03
N GLN A 257 4.18 23.85 -14.70
CA GLN A 257 3.32 22.83 -14.10
C GLN A 257 4.12 21.62 -13.63
N TRP A 258 5.12 21.18 -14.39
CA TRP A 258 5.99 20.07 -14.01
C TRP A 258 6.82 20.38 -12.76
N SER A 259 7.40 21.58 -12.73
CA SER A 259 8.19 22.08 -11.60
C SER A 259 7.35 22.20 -10.33
N GLU A 260 6.13 22.74 -10.44
CA GLU A 260 5.21 22.81 -9.31
C GLU A 260 4.76 21.41 -8.86
N LEU A 261 4.49 20.48 -9.78
CA LEU A 261 4.15 19.09 -9.43
C LEU A 261 5.28 18.42 -8.62
N LEU A 262 6.52 18.51 -9.10
CA LEU A 262 7.68 17.97 -8.40
C LEU A 262 7.87 18.62 -7.02
N LYS A 263 7.67 19.93 -6.92
CA LYS A 263 7.74 20.66 -5.66
C LYS A 263 6.66 20.20 -4.69
N ARG A 264 5.41 20.01 -5.13
CA ARG A 264 4.31 19.49 -4.31
C ARG A 264 4.58 18.06 -3.83
N ILE A 265 5.09 17.20 -4.70
CA ILE A 265 5.48 15.83 -4.35
C ILE A 265 6.61 15.84 -3.31
N LYS A 266 7.61 16.72 -3.47
CA LYS A 266 8.71 16.84 -2.50
C LYS A 266 8.33 17.59 -1.22
N THR A 267 7.19 18.26 -1.18
CA THR A 267 6.68 18.93 0.02
C THR A 267 6.19 17.88 1.01
N SER A 268 7.11 17.41 1.86
CA SER A 268 6.79 16.68 3.09
C SER A 268 6.92 17.62 4.29
N ASP A 269 6.17 17.36 5.37
CA ASP A 269 6.47 18.00 6.65
C ASP A 269 7.45 17.10 7.42
N PRO A 270 8.74 17.47 7.53
CA PRO A 270 9.72 16.68 8.27
C PRO A 270 9.45 16.65 9.79
N GLN A 271 8.56 17.51 10.31
CA GLN A 271 8.18 17.54 11.73
C GLN A 271 6.94 16.69 12.05
N ALA A 272 6.21 16.26 11.02
CA ALA A 272 5.07 15.36 11.15
C ALA A 272 5.57 13.92 11.37
N LEU A 273 6.10 13.68 12.58
CA LEU A 273 6.79 12.47 13.02
C LEU A 273 8.12 12.26 12.30
N GLU A 274 9.14 11.77 13.03
CA GLU A 274 10.39 11.36 12.40
C GLU A 274 10.07 10.36 11.29
N GLN A 275 10.35 10.76 10.05
CA GLN A 275 10.06 9.97 8.86
C GLN A 275 10.78 8.63 8.97
N VAL A 276 10.02 7.55 8.80
CA VAL A 276 10.60 6.23 8.57
C VAL A 276 10.93 6.15 7.09
N LEU A 277 12.16 6.51 6.73
CA LEU A 277 12.62 6.46 5.34
C LEU A 277 13.17 5.07 5.02
N LEU A 278 12.72 4.52 3.89
CA LEU A 278 13.46 3.47 3.21
C LEU A 278 14.55 4.14 2.37
N PRO A 279 15.77 3.58 2.32
CA PRO A 279 16.79 4.05 1.39
C PRO A 279 16.26 4.05 -0.06
N PRO A 280 16.69 4.99 -0.93
CA PRO A 280 16.27 5.04 -2.32
C PRO A 280 16.42 3.72 -3.09
N GLU A 281 17.42 2.90 -2.74
CA GLU A 281 17.65 1.59 -3.35
C GLU A 281 16.58 0.53 -2.99
N GLN A 282 15.60 0.90 -2.17
CA GLN A 282 14.53 0.05 -1.67
C GLN A 282 13.12 0.49 -2.11
N ASP A 283 13.01 1.43 -3.05
CA ASP A 283 11.73 1.92 -3.58
C ASP A 283 11.09 0.99 -4.64
N THR A 284 11.71 -0.17 -4.90
CA THR A 284 11.22 -1.22 -5.79
C THR A 284 10.57 -2.38 -5.04
N TYR A 285 9.51 -2.94 -5.63
CA TYR A 285 8.83 -4.11 -5.09
C TYR A 285 9.64 -5.38 -5.38
N HIS A 286 10.05 -6.10 -4.33
CA HIS A 286 10.75 -7.38 -4.45
C HIS A 286 10.01 -8.49 -3.66
N PRO A 287 9.55 -9.59 -4.29
CA PRO A 287 8.66 -10.57 -3.68
C PRO A 287 9.13 -11.19 -2.37
N LEU A 288 10.44 -11.35 -2.18
CA LEU A 288 11.02 -11.91 -0.94
C LEU A 288 11.50 -10.86 0.06
N VAL A 289 11.78 -9.64 -0.38
CA VAL A 289 12.58 -8.69 0.41
C VAL A 289 11.76 -7.45 0.78
N ARG A 290 11.01 -6.92 -0.20
CA ARG A 290 10.19 -5.70 -0.10
C ARG A 290 8.83 -5.98 -0.71
N SER A 291 8.11 -6.89 -0.08
CA SER A 291 6.78 -7.33 -0.50
C SER A 291 5.72 -6.86 0.48
N CYS A 292 4.46 -7.08 0.15
CA CYS A 292 3.35 -6.84 1.08
C CYS A 292 3.54 -7.49 2.44
N ALA A 293 4.10 -8.70 2.47
CA ALA A 293 4.38 -9.44 3.69
C ALA A 293 5.51 -8.79 4.52
N THR A 294 6.67 -8.57 3.91
CA THR A 294 7.83 -8.07 4.65
C THR A 294 7.62 -6.65 5.14
N LEU A 295 6.95 -5.79 4.36
CA LEU A 295 6.69 -4.40 4.75
C LEU A 295 5.58 -4.28 5.79
N ALA A 296 4.50 -5.09 5.72
CA ALA A 296 3.49 -5.11 6.77
C ALA A 296 4.11 -5.57 8.11
N ARG A 297 4.91 -6.64 8.08
CA ARG A 297 5.68 -7.12 9.24
C ARG A 297 6.62 -6.04 9.78
N HIS A 298 7.46 -5.47 8.92
CA HIS A 298 8.42 -4.42 9.27
C HIS A 298 7.72 -3.25 9.97
N THR A 299 6.60 -2.78 9.41
CA THR A 299 5.83 -1.65 9.96
C THR A 299 5.31 -1.95 11.37
N VAL A 300 4.76 -3.14 11.61
CA VAL A 300 4.29 -3.57 12.94
C VAL A 300 5.45 -3.61 13.94
N LEU A 301 6.56 -4.25 13.58
CA LEU A 301 7.71 -4.40 14.47
C LEU A 301 8.40 -3.07 14.79
N LEU A 302 8.54 -2.21 13.78
CA LEU A 302 9.09 -0.86 13.96
C LEU A 302 8.23 -0.04 14.91
N THR A 303 6.91 -0.09 14.73
CA THR A 303 5.94 0.57 15.62
C THR A 303 6.10 0.08 17.06
N VAL A 304 6.15 -1.23 17.26
CA VAL A 304 6.32 -1.82 18.60
C VAL A 304 7.62 -1.37 19.25
N LYS A 305 8.73 -1.29 18.49
CA LYS A 305 9.99 -0.76 19.01
C LYS A 305 9.90 0.70 19.42
N ARG A 306 9.23 1.55 18.64
CA ARG A 306 8.98 2.95 18.98
C ARG A 306 8.14 3.08 20.25
N LEU A 307 7.10 2.26 20.38
CA LEU A 307 6.26 2.19 21.58
C LEU A 307 7.08 1.80 22.82
N ILE A 308 7.94 0.79 22.71
CA ILE A 308 8.83 0.36 23.81
C ILE A 308 9.81 1.47 24.18
N ALA A 309 10.42 2.14 23.21
CA ALA A 309 11.31 3.27 23.45
C ALA A 309 10.60 4.43 24.17
N ASN A 310 9.30 4.58 23.95
CA ASN A 310 8.42 5.54 24.62
C ASN A 310 7.79 4.99 25.93
N GLY A 311 8.28 3.86 26.45
CA GLY A 311 7.86 3.28 27.73
C GLY A 311 6.56 2.45 27.67
N GLN A 312 6.06 2.11 26.48
CA GLN A 312 4.89 1.24 26.27
C GLN A 312 5.35 -0.16 25.84
N ASN A 313 5.38 -1.12 26.76
CA ASN A 313 5.87 -2.47 26.50
C ASN A 313 4.94 -3.58 27.02
N GLU A 314 3.72 -3.21 27.44
CA GLU A 314 2.79 -4.13 28.07
C GLU A 314 2.34 -5.26 27.14
N GLY A 315 2.37 -6.49 27.66
CA GLY A 315 2.00 -7.68 26.90
C GLY A 315 3.03 -8.13 25.86
N VAL A 316 4.07 -7.34 25.58
CA VAL A 316 5.17 -7.71 24.66
C VAL A 316 6.13 -8.66 25.37
N ILE A 317 6.51 -9.73 24.67
CA ILE A 317 7.52 -10.69 25.13
C ILE A 317 8.85 -10.28 24.48
N LEU A 318 9.62 -9.45 25.18
CA LEU A 318 10.82 -8.79 24.64
C LEU A 318 11.86 -9.77 24.08
N ASP A 319 12.13 -10.88 24.77
CA ASP A 319 13.10 -11.89 24.34
C ASP A 319 12.69 -12.62 23.05
N LYS A 320 11.41 -12.50 22.65
CA LYS A 320 10.85 -13.08 21.44
C LYS A 320 10.46 -12.03 20.40
N LEU A 321 10.69 -10.75 20.69
CA LEU A 321 10.38 -9.66 19.77
C LEU A 321 11.46 -9.63 18.67
N PRO A 322 11.11 -9.91 17.41
CA PRO A 322 12.07 -9.90 16.33
C PRO A 322 12.47 -8.46 15.93
N GLU A 323 13.61 -8.38 15.25
CA GLU A 323 14.09 -7.12 14.66
C GLU A 323 13.25 -6.72 13.43
N PRO A 324 12.93 -5.41 13.25
CA PRO A 324 12.25 -4.89 12.07
C PRO A 324 13.23 -4.78 10.89
N LEU A 325 13.80 -5.89 10.45
CA LEU A 325 14.73 -5.90 9.31
C LEU A 325 13.98 -6.14 8.00
N LEU A 326 14.35 -5.37 6.98
CA LEU A 326 14.13 -5.74 5.59
C LEU A 326 15.39 -6.47 5.11
N GLY A 327 15.21 -7.54 4.34
CA GLY A 327 16.34 -8.25 3.75
C GLY A 327 17.10 -7.39 2.74
N THR A 328 18.18 -7.97 2.22
CA THR A 328 18.89 -7.43 1.06
C THR A 328 18.71 -8.35 -0.13
N THR A 329 18.59 -7.78 -1.33
CA THR A 329 18.54 -8.56 -2.56
C THR A 329 19.89 -9.20 -2.82
N GLU A 330 19.93 -10.54 -2.91
CA GLU A 330 21.16 -11.28 -3.20
C GLU A 330 21.34 -11.46 -4.72
N VAL A 331 22.60 -11.55 -5.17
CA VAL A 331 22.94 -11.69 -6.59
C VAL A 331 22.19 -12.85 -7.27
N TRP A 332 22.04 -13.99 -6.58
CA TRP A 332 21.34 -15.15 -7.14
C TRP A 332 19.87 -14.88 -7.44
N MET A 333 19.22 -13.93 -6.75
CA MET A 333 17.81 -13.57 -6.98
C MET A 333 17.64 -12.89 -8.33
N LYS A 334 18.54 -11.95 -8.64
CA LYS A 334 18.62 -11.29 -9.94
C LYS A 334 18.93 -12.28 -11.05
N GLU A 335 19.92 -13.16 -10.83
CA GLU A 335 20.21 -14.22 -11.79
C GLU A 335 19.04 -15.20 -11.97
N PHE A 336 18.27 -15.48 -10.92
CA PHE A 336 17.09 -16.32 -10.97
C PHE A 336 16.01 -15.69 -11.87
N ALA A 337 15.86 -14.37 -11.88
CA ALA A 337 14.94 -13.67 -12.78
C ALA A 337 15.23 -13.98 -14.25
N HIS A 338 16.50 -14.15 -14.62
CA HIS A 338 16.95 -14.36 -16.01
C HIS A 338 17.32 -15.82 -16.37
N ALA A 339 17.33 -16.73 -15.39
CA ALA A 339 17.78 -18.11 -15.58
C ALA A 339 16.90 -18.98 -16.52
N ASN A 340 17.52 -19.78 -17.39
CA ASN A 340 16.82 -20.90 -18.03
C ASN A 340 16.60 -22.05 -17.03
N LEU A 341 15.94 -23.14 -17.45
CA LEU A 341 15.62 -24.27 -16.55
C LEU A 341 16.86 -24.82 -15.82
N ARG A 342 17.98 -25.01 -16.53
CA ARG A 342 19.24 -25.44 -15.92
C ARG A 342 19.73 -24.42 -14.88
N GLY A 343 19.63 -23.14 -15.19
CA GLY A 343 19.99 -22.06 -14.28
C GLY A 343 19.11 -22.02 -13.03
N LEU A 344 17.81 -22.35 -13.13
CA LEU A 344 16.90 -22.45 -11.99
C LEU A 344 17.33 -23.58 -11.04
N PHE A 345 17.63 -24.78 -11.58
CA PHE A 345 18.10 -25.92 -10.77
C PHE A 345 19.38 -25.60 -9.98
N LEU A 346 20.31 -24.86 -10.59
CA LEU A 346 21.56 -24.46 -9.92
C LEU A 346 21.33 -23.47 -8.76
N ARG A 347 20.23 -22.71 -8.80
CA ARG A 347 19.92 -21.66 -7.82
C ARG A 347 18.90 -22.10 -6.78
N ALA A 348 18.16 -23.19 -7.03
CA ALA A 348 17.22 -23.76 -6.08
C ALA A 348 17.83 -24.03 -4.68
N PRO A 349 19.07 -24.56 -4.54
CA PRO A 349 19.69 -24.71 -3.23
C PRO A 349 19.97 -23.38 -2.51
N LEU A 350 20.30 -22.32 -3.26
CA LEU A 350 20.49 -20.98 -2.70
C LEU A 350 19.16 -20.40 -2.23
N ALA A 351 18.10 -20.54 -3.03
CA ALA A 351 16.75 -20.12 -2.66
C ALA A 351 16.26 -20.86 -1.40
N LEU A 352 16.43 -22.18 -1.33
CA LEU A 352 16.06 -22.97 -0.15
C LEU A 352 16.86 -22.55 1.08
N ARG A 353 18.18 -22.40 0.94
CA ARG A 353 19.05 -21.94 2.03
C ARG A 353 18.64 -20.55 2.52
N TYR A 354 18.29 -19.66 1.61
CA TYR A 354 17.83 -18.32 1.93
C TYR A 354 16.51 -18.37 2.71
N ILE A 355 15.49 -19.06 2.19
CA ILE A 355 14.19 -19.22 2.85
C ILE A 355 14.32 -19.87 4.24
N MET A 356 15.18 -20.89 4.39
CA MET A 356 15.42 -21.53 5.69
C MET A 356 16.07 -20.60 6.71
N ARG A 357 16.86 -19.62 6.27
CA ARG A 357 17.50 -18.61 7.14
C ARG A 357 16.61 -17.41 7.40
N HIS A 358 15.66 -17.19 6.50
CA HIS A 358 14.83 -16.00 6.44
C HIS A 358 13.34 -16.36 6.40
N HIS A 359 12.95 -17.26 7.30
CA HIS A 359 11.58 -17.75 7.35
C HIS A 359 10.58 -16.64 7.71
N GLU A 360 11.04 -15.56 8.34
CA GLU A 360 10.28 -14.35 8.64
C GLU A 360 9.75 -13.61 7.39
N MET A 361 10.30 -13.91 6.21
CA MET A 361 9.81 -13.37 4.93
C MET A 361 8.61 -14.15 4.39
N LEU A 362 8.34 -15.35 4.92
CA LEU A 362 7.22 -16.18 4.49
C LEU A 362 5.93 -15.67 5.13
N PRO A 363 4.90 -15.31 4.35
CA PRO A 363 3.64 -14.79 4.88
C PRO A 363 3.00 -15.68 5.96
N THR A 364 3.13 -17.00 5.81
CA THR A 364 2.56 -18.00 6.71
C THR A 364 3.14 -17.96 8.13
N ASP A 365 4.37 -17.49 8.26
CA ASP A 365 5.13 -17.56 9.52
C ASP A 365 4.95 -16.27 10.34
N ILE A 366 4.60 -15.15 9.68
CA ILE A 366 4.39 -13.85 10.32
C ILE A 366 3.39 -13.94 11.48
N PRO A 367 2.19 -14.58 11.35
CA PRO A 367 1.28 -14.67 12.48
C PRO A 367 1.79 -15.54 13.63
N ALA A 368 2.73 -16.46 13.39
CA ALA A 368 3.32 -17.27 14.46
C ALA A 368 4.38 -16.48 15.22
N GLU A 369 5.21 -15.74 14.49
CA GLU A 369 6.22 -14.85 15.04
C GLU A 369 5.60 -13.74 15.90
N LEU A 370 4.58 -13.05 15.37
CA LEU A 370 3.87 -12.00 16.12
C LEU A 370 3.15 -12.54 17.37
N ASP A 371 2.57 -13.75 17.31
CA ASP A 371 1.99 -14.39 18.49
C ASP A 371 3.05 -14.73 19.54
N ALA A 372 4.23 -15.21 19.11
CA ALA A 372 5.35 -15.51 20.00
C ALA A 372 5.88 -14.26 20.71
N ALA A 373 5.83 -13.10 20.06
CA ALA A 373 6.16 -11.79 20.64
C ALA A 373 5.03 -11.19 21.51
N GLY A 374 3.88 -11.85 21.62
CA GLY A 374 2.72 -11.36 22.39
C GLY A 374 1.88 -10.30 21.67
N LEU A 375 2.08 -10.12 20.36
CA LEU A 375 1.49 -9.04 19.55
C LEU A 375 0.16 -9.40 18.89
N LEU A 376 -0.36 -10.61 19.12
CA LEU A 376 -1.67 -11.04 18.62
C LEU A 376 -2.65 -11.26 19.77
N GLN A 377 -3.92 -10.98 19.50
CA GLN A 377 -4.98 -11.35 20.43
C GLN A 377 -5.11 -12.86 20.54
N ARG A 378 -5.41 -13.35 21.75
CA ARG A 378 -5.67 -14.75 22.04
C ARG A 378 -7.07 -14.94 22.59
N ARG A 379 -7.74 -16.01 22.18
CA ARG A 379 -9.01 -16.48 22.76
C ARG A 379 -8.84 -17.92 23.24
N ASN A 380 -9.25 -18.19 24.48
CA ASN A 380 -9.12 -19.52 25.11
C ASN A 380 -7.68 -20.09 25.01
N GLY A 381 -6.67 -19.24 25.23
CA GLY A 381 -5.26 -19.62 25.19
C GLY A 381 -4.68 -19.86 23.79
N LYS A 382 -5.46 -19.72 22.72
CA LYS A 382 -5.02 -19.91 21.33
C LYS A 382 -4.99 -18.57 20.57
N ARG A 383 -4.11 -18.46 19.57
CA ARG A 383 -4.09 -17.33 18.62
C ARG A 383 -5.48 -17.15 18.03
N TYR A 384 -6.03 -15.94 18.15
CA TYR A 384 -7.32 -15.61 17.57
C TYR A 384 -7.16 -15.35 16.08
N SER A 385 -7.94 -16.05 15.26
CA SER A 385 -7.98 -15.87 13.81
C SER A 385 -9.42 -15.82 13.34
N ILE A 386 -9.69 -14.94 12.39
CA ILE A 386 -11.00 -14.78 11.77
C ILE A 386 -10.86 -15.13 10.29
N HIS A 387 -11.75 -16.00 9.80
CA HIS A 387 -11.81 -16.35 8.39
C HIS A 387 -13.02 -15.66 7.78
N TYR A 388 -12.76 -14.71 6.89
CA TYR A 388 -13.79 -14.04 6.12
C TYR A 388 -13.90 -14.61 4.72
N SER A 389 -15.11 -14.94 4.31
CA SER A 389 -15.43 -15.50 3.00
C SER A 389 -16.84 -15.09 2.57
N PRO A 390 -17.12 -15.04 1.25
CA PRO A 390 -18.44 -14.65 0.74
C PRO A 390 -19.55 -15.64 1.12
N LYS A 391 -19.19 -16.89 1.40
CA LYS A 391 -20.13 -17.97 1.79
C LYS A 391 -20.30 -18.11 3.30
N GLY A 392 -19.52 -17.38 4.09
CA GLY A 392 -19.45 -17.52 5.54
C GLY A 392 -19.58 -16.18 6.25
N THR A 393 -18.66 -15.94 7.19
CA THR A 393 -18.57 -14.64 7.85
C THR A 393 -18.01 -13.62 6.87
N THR A 394 -18.67 -12.50 6.66
CA THR A 394 -18.06 -11.35 5.98
C THR A 394 -17.64 -10.32 7.03
N PRO A 395 -16.70 -9.42 6.73
CA PRO A 395 -16.33 -8.34 7.65
C PRO A 395 -17.45 -7.30 7.84
N TYR A 396 -18.47 -7.30 6.95
CA TYR A 396 -19.53 -6.29 6.85
C TYR A 396 -20.93 -6.86 7.10
N GLY A 397 -21.02 -8.11 7.58
CA GLY A 397 -22.29 -8.79 7.84
C GLY A 397 -22.92 -9.48 6.63
N THR A 398 -24.02 -10.19 6.89
CA THR A 398 -24.64 -11.14 5.94
C THR A 398 -25.20 -10.49 4.66
N ALA A 399 -25.47 -9.19 4.67
CA ALA A 399 -26.09 -8.47 3.54
C ALA A 399 -25.09 -7.97 2.48
N PHE A 400 -23.79 -8.19 2.64
CA PHE A 400 -22.78 -7.55 1.77
C PHE A 400 -22.83 -8.00 0.30
N PHE A 401 -23.25 -9.24 0.02
CA PHE A 401 -23.33 -9.81 -1.33
C PHE A 401 -24.75 -10.24 -1.73
N ILE A 402 -25.78 -9.88 -0.95
CA ILE A 402 -27.18 -10.27 -1.22
C ILE A 402 -27.80 -9.33 -2.26
#